data_AF-A0A7S3J5W4-F1
#
_entry.id   AF-A0A7S3J5W4-F1
#
_cell.length_a   1.000
_cell.length_b   1.000
_cell.length_c   1.000
_cell.angle_alpha   90.00
_cell.angle_beta   90.00
_cell.angle_gamma   90.00
#
_symmetry.space_group_name_H-M   'P 1'
#
loop_
_entity.id
_entity.type
_entity.pdbx_description
1 polymer ?
#
loop_
_entity_poly.entity_id
_entity_poly.type
_entity_poly.pdbx_seq_one_letter_code
_entity_poly.pdbx_strand_id
1 'polypeptide(L)'
;MKRINEDLDSKINVILQGGGEAYNKRHLSRGKFLARDRISKIIDPGSPFLELSQFAGYDLYGKESVPSGAIITGIGMIQGRHCVIVANDATVKGGTYYPITVKKHIRAQEIAEENNMPCVYLVDSGGANLPRQDEVFPDRNHFGRIFYNQARMSAKGIPQVAIVLGSCTAGGAYVPAMADENVIVHKNGTIFLAGPPLVKAATGEIIDAEDLGGATVHSERSG
;
A
#
# COMPACT_ATOMS: atom_id res chain seq x y z
N MET A 1 22.06 -25.06 -12.55
CA MET A 1 20.74 -24.42 -12.69
C MET A 1 19.72 -24.97 -11.70
N LYS A 2 19.47 -26.29 -11.63
CA LYS A 2 18.47 -26.89 -10.70
C LYS A 2 18.54 -26.38 -9.24
N ARG A 3 19.72 -26.44 -8.61
CA ARG A 3 19.93 -25.96 -7.23
C ARG A 3 19.61 -24.48 -7.02
N ILE A 4 19.87 -23.62 -8.01
CA ILE A 4 19.62 -22.17 -7.93
C ILE A 4 18.11 -21.91 -8.02
N ASN A 5 17.41 -22.65 -8.87
CA ASN A 5 15.95 -22.55 -8.98
C ASN A 5 15.27 -23.03 -7.69
N GLU A 6 15.71 -24.15 -7.12
CA GLU A 6 15.18 -24.66 -5.85
C GLU A 6 15.38 -23.67 -4.68
N ASP A 7 16.55 -23.02 -4.62
CA ASP A 7 16.83 -21.98 -3.63
C ASP A 7 15.96 -20.73 -3.85
N LEU A 8 15.79 -20.30 -5.11
CA LEU A 8 14.90 -19.20 -5.46
C LEU A 8 13.45 -19.51 -5.05
N ASP A 9 12.92 -20.67 -5.43
CA ASP A 9 11.55 -21.10 -5.14
C ASP A 9 11.31 -21.18 -3.63
N SER A 10 12.27 -21.70 -2.87
CA SER A 10 12.21 -21.73 -1.41
C SER A 10 12.06 -20.34 -0.81
N LYS A 11 12.87 -19.37 -1.26
CA LYS A 11 12.80 -17.98 -0.77
C LYS A 11 11.50 -17.29 -1.20
N ILE A 12 11.03 -17.53 -2.42
CA ILE A 12 9.74 -17.03 -2.89
C ILE A 12 8.63 -17.55 -1.98
N ASN A 13 8.61 -18.84 -1.65
CA ASN A 13 7.58 -19.42 -0.79
C ASN A 13 7.52 -18.74 0.58
N VAL A 14 8.67 -18.37 1.15
CA VAL A 14 8.74 -17.59 2.40
C VAL A 14 8.19 -16.18 2.19
N ILE A 15 8.59 -15.49 1.12
CA ILE A 15 8.14 -14.13 0.81
C ILE A 15 6.62 -14.06 0.60
N LEU A 16 6.05 -15.08 -0.06
CA LEU A 16 4.61 -15.16 -0.33
C LEU A 16 3.76 -15.27 0.95
N GLN A 17 4.33 -15.65 2.09
CA GLN A 17 3.61 -15.71 3.36
C GLN A 17 3.33 -14.33 3.98
N GLY A 18 3.90 -13.24 3.45
CA GLY A 18 3.72 -11.90 3.99
C GLY A 18 4.19 -11.83 5.45
N GLY A 19 3.32 -11.37 6.35
CA GLY A 19 3.60 -11.31 7.79
C GLY A 19 3.76 -12.68 8.46
N GLY A 20 3.37 -13.77 7.78
CA GLY A 20 3.33 -15.12 8.31
C GLY A 20 1.97 -15.49 8.89
N GLU A 21 1.79 -16.78 9.19
CA GLU A 21 0.48 -17.39 9.48
C GLU A 21 -0.33 -16.68 10.57
N ALA A 22 0.30 -16.29 11.68
CA ALA A 22 -0.37 -15.62 12.79
C ALA A 22 -0.94 -14.25 12.38
N TYR A 23 -0.18 -13.46 11.62
CA TYR A 23 -0.62 -12.14 11.16
C TYR A 23 -1.66 -12.26 10.05
N ASN A 24 -1.51 -13.25 9.15
CA ASN A 24 -2.50 -13.54 8.11
C ASN A 24 -3.85 -13.92 8.73
N LYS A 25 -3.86 -14.82 9.73
CA LYS A 25 -5.08 -15.20 10.47
C LYS A 25 -5.74 -14.00 11.14
N ARG A 26 -4.96 -13.13 11.80
CA ARG A 26 -5.48 -11.92 12.44
C ARG A 26 -6.04 -10.90 11.44
N HIS A 27 -5.44 -10.80 10.25
CA HIS A 27 -5.93 -9.93 9.19
C HIS A 27 -7.24 -10.45 8.61
N LEU A 28 -7.30 -11.75 8.31
CA LEU A 28 -8.48 -12.44 7.79
C LEU A 28 -9.64 -12.44 8.80
N SER A 29 -9.38 -12.55 10.10
CA SER A 29 -10.43 -12.55 11.14
C SER A 29 -11.21 -11.23 11.22
N ARG A 30 -10.73 -10.18 10.55
CA ARG A 30 -11.41 -8.88 10.42
C ARG A 30 -12.27 -8.78 9.15
N GLY A 31 -12.48 -9.90 8.44
CA GLY A 31 -13.25 -9.93 7.19
C GLY A 31 -12.52 -9.34 5.98
N LYS A 32 -11.18 -9.17 6.06
CA LYS A 32 -10.36 -8.56 5.03
C LYS A 32 -9.70 -9.63 4.16
N PHE A 33 -9.53 -9.35 2.87
CA PHE A 33 -8.68 -10.15 1.99
C PHE A 33 -7.19 -9.83 2.19
N LEU A 34 -6.29 -10.80 1.97
CA LEU A 34 -4.85 -10.56 1.92
C LEU A 34 -4.49 -9.69 0.71
N ALA A 35 -3.32 -9.05 0.74
CA ALA A 35 -2.88 -8.16 -0.34
C ALA A 35 -2.86 -8.84 -1.72
N ARG A 36 -2.32 -10.06 -1.80
CA ARG A 36 -2.31 -10.86 -3.05
C ARG A 36 -3.71 -11.26 -3.51
N ASP A 37 -4.58 -11.63 -2.56
CA ASP A 37 -5.97 -11.99 -2.88
C ASP A 37 -6.75 -10.79 -3.43
N ARG A 38 -6.49 -9.58 -2.90
CA ARG A 38 -7.08 -8.34 -3.42
C ARG A 38 -6.67 -8.09 -4.86
N ILE A 39 -5.38 -8.25 -5.18
CA ILE A 39 -4.88 -8.13 -6.56
C ILE A 39 -5.57 -9.15 -7.46
N SER A 40 -5.58 -10.43 -7.08
CA SER A 40 -6.22 -11.51 -7.85
C SER A 40 -7.71 -11.29 -8.10
N LYS A 41 -8.39 -10.52 -7.24
CA LYS A 41 -9.82 -10.19 -7.38
C LYS A 41 -10.12 -9.02 -8.31
N ILE A 42 -9.18 -8.08 -8.49
CA ILE A 42 -9.39 -6.90 -9.34
C ILE A 42 -8.86 -7.08 -10.75
N ILE A 43 -7.90 -7.98 -10.94
CA ILE A 43 -7.39 -8.29 -12.28
C ILE A 43 -8.37 -9.18 -13.05
N ASP A 44 -8.33 -9.07 -14.38
CA ASP A 44 -9.20 -9.82 -15.27
C ASP A 44 -8.96 -11.33 -15.12
N PRO A 45 -10.03 -12.17 -15.08
CA PRO A 45 -9.89 -13.61 -14.92
C PRO A 45 -8.97 -14.24 -15.97
N GLY A 46 -7.96 -14.98 -15.51
CA GLY A 46 -6.98 -15.64 -16.38
C GLY A 46 -5.88 -14.71 -16.92
N SER A 47 -5.91 -13.41 -16.61
CA SER A 47 -4.82 -12.50 -16.99
C SER A 47 -3.56 -12.74 -16.14
N PRO A 48 -2.37 -12.55 -16.72
CA PRO A 48 -1.11 -12.65 -15.97
C PRO A 48 -0.94 -11.44 -15.05
N PHE A 49 -0.19 -11.65 -13.96
CA PHE A 49 0.28 -10.56 -13.10
C PHE A 49 1.82 -10.56 -13.10
N LEU A 50 2.42 -9.49 -13.61
CA LEU A 50 3.86 -9.29 -13.59
C LEU A 50 4.26 -8.60 -12.29
N GLU A 51 4.67 -9.38 -11.28
CA GLU A 51 5.12 -8.83 -10.00
C GLU A 51 6.50 -8.17 -10.12
N LEU A 52 6.62 -6.99 -9.52
CA LEU A 52 7.83 -6.17 -9.50
C LEU A 52 8.52 -6.25 -8.14
N SER A 53 9.84 -6.43 -8.15
CA SER A 53 10.69 -6.38 -6.95
C SER A 53 10.17 -7.25 -5.79
N GLN A 54 9.80 -8.50 -6.09
CA GLN A 54 9.25 -9.45 -5.11
C GLN A 54 10.17 -9.64 -3.89
N PHE A 55 11.49 -9.63 -4.10
CA PHE A 55 12.53 -9.76 -3.07
C PHE A 55 12.87 -8.46 -2.32
N ALA A 56 12.13 -7.37 -2.53
CA ALA A 56 12.35 -6.15 -1.76
C ALA A 56 12.29 -6.42 -0.25
N GLY A 57 13.25 -5.89 0.50
CA GLY A 57 13.36 -6.08 1.95
C GLY A 57 13.96 -7.41 2.40
N TYR A 58 14.24 -8.36 1.48
CA TYR A 58 14.89 -9.62 1.80
C TYR A 58 16.28 -9.38 2.40
N ASP A 59 16.51 -9.89 3.62
CA ASP A 59 17.75 -9.75 4.41
C ASP A 59 18.27 -8.31 4.59
N LEU A 60 17.40 -7.29 4.46
CA LEU A 60 17.82 -5.88 4.47
C LEU A 60 17.82 -5.24 5.87
N TYR A 61 16.92 -5.66 6.76
CA TYR A 61 16.67 -4.98 8.05
C TYR A 61 17.12 -5.82 9.26
N GLY A 62 18.20 -6.59 9.09
CA GLY A 62 18.76 -7.44 10.13
C GLY A 62 17.76 -8.49 10.61
N LYS A 63 17.28 -8.36 11.85
CA LYS A 63 16.31 -9.30 12.45
C LYS A 63 14.86 -9.02 12.03
N GLU A 64 14.60 -7.85 11.44
CA GLU A 64 13.26 -7.50 10.99
C GLU A 64 12.98 -8.12 9.62
N SER A 65 12.05 -9.07 9.56
CA SER A 65 11.54 -9.58 8.29
C SER A 65 10.52 -8.59 7.71
N VAL A 66 10.78 -8.14 6.49
CA VAL A 66 9.90 -7.23 5.72
C VAL A 66 9.68 -7.78 4.30
N PRO A 67 8.97 -8.92 4.15
CA PRO A 67 8.79 -9.56 2.85
C PRO A 67 8.15 -8.63 1.82
N SER A 68 8.67 -8.67 0.59
CA SER A 68 8.28 -7.79 -0.50
C SER A 68 8.32 -6.29 -0.16
N GLY A 69 8.97 -5.88 0.92
CA GLY A 69 8.98 -4.50 1.39
C GLY A 69 7.64 -4.05 1.99
N ALA A 70 6.81 -4.97 2.50
CA ALA A 70 5.45 -4.70 3.00
C ALA A 70 4.50 -4.10 1.95
N ILE A 71 4.83 -4.24 0.66
CA ILE A 71 4.04 -3.71 -0.45
C ILE A 71 4.20 -4.60 -1.68
N ILE A 72 3.09 -4.90 -2.34
CA ILE A 72 3.05 -5.70 -3.55
C ILE A 72 2.81 -4.76 -4.71
N THR A 73 3.71 -4.79 -5.69
CA THR A 73 3.65 -3.92 -6.86
C THR A 73 3.73 -4.79 -8.09
N GLY A 74 2.96 -4.47 -9.12
CA GLY A 74 3.04 -5.20 -10.38
C GLY A 74 2.12 -4.64 -11.44
N ILE A 75 2.14 -5.28 -12.60
CA ILE A 75 1.28 -4.93 -13.73
C ILE A 75 0.28 -6.07 -13.93
N GLY A 76 -1.00 -5.72 -13.95
CA GLY A 76 -2.10 -6.64 -14.25
C GLY A 76 -3.09 -6.01 -15.21
N MET A 77 -3.97 -6.82 -15.80
CA MET A 77 -5.07 -6.31 -16.63
C MET A 77 -6.29 -6.05 -15.76
N ILE A 78 -6.90 -4.86 -15.89
CA ILE A 78 -8.18 -4.52 -15.27
C ILE A 78 -9.08 -3.97 -16.36
N GLN A 79 -10.19 -4.65 -16.64
CA GLN A 79 -11.13 -4.28 -17.71
C GLN A 79 -10.42 -4.11 -19.07
N GLY A 80 -9.51 -5.03 -19.40
CA GLY A 80 -8.74 -5.04 -20.65
C GLY A 80 -7.58 -4.04 -20.71
N ARG A 81 -7.29 -3.30 -19.62
CA ARG A 81 -6.23 -2.28 -19.59
C ARG A 81 -5.08 -2.72 -18.69
N HIS A 82 -3.84 -2.52 -19.14
CA HIS A 82 -2.66 -2.71 -18.30
C HIS A 82 -2.60 -1.61 -17.24
N CYS A 83 -2.67 -2.00 -15.97
CA CYS A 83 -2.63 -1.10 -14.83
C CYS A 83 -1.44 -1.46 -13.94
N VAL A 84 -0.74 -0.44 -13.47
CA VAL A 84 0.19 -0.62 -12.34
C VAL A 84 -0.64 -0.69 -11.06
N ILE A 85 -0.48 -1.77 -10.31
CA ILE A 85 -1.18 -2.02 -9.06
C ILE A 85 -0.17 -1.92 -7.92
N VAL A 86 -0.51 -1.17 -6.89
CA VAL A 86 0.31 -0.97 -5.69
C VAL A 86 -0.55 -1.30 -4.47
N ALA A 87 -0.26 -2.40 -3.78
CA ALA A 87 -1.05 -2.90 -2.66
C ALA A 87 -0.22 -3.03 -1.39
N ASN A 88 -0.60 -2.31 -0.33
CA ASN A 88 0.05 -2.48 0.97
C ASN A 88 -0.27 -3.85 1.56
N ASP A 89 0.75 -4.50 2.13
CA ASP A 89 0.57 -5.73 2.88
C ASP A 89 0.49 -5.43 4.38
N ALA A 90 -0.74 -5.24 4.86
CA ALA A 90 -1.03 -4.96 6.26
C ALA A 90 -0.60 -6.09 7.22
N THR A 91 -0.32 -7.30 6.71
CA THR A 91 0.19 -8.40 7.54
C THR A 91 1.66 -8.19 7.90
N VAL A 92 2.43 -7.51 7.04
CA VAL A 92 3.84 -7.20 7.27
C VAL A 92 3.95 -5.90 8.04
N LYS A 93 4.16 -5.98 9.36
CA LYS A 93 4.36 -4.80 10.24
C LYS A 93 3.24 -3.76 10.11
N GLY A 94 2.00 -4.19 9.86
CA GLY A 94 0.87 -3.28 9.68
C GLY A 94 0.89 -2.50 8.35
N GLY A 95 1.65 -2.94 7.35
CA GLY A 95 1.82 -2.24 6.08
C GLY A 95 2.63 -0.94 6.21
N THR A 96 3.43 -0.83 7.27
CA THR A 96 4.24 0.36 7.57
C THR A 96 5.32 0.56 6.52
N TYR A 97 5.55 1.81 6.10
CA TYR A 97 6.56 2.17 5.12
C TYR A 97 7.97 2.17 5.73
N TYR A 98 8.76 1.17 5.35
CA TYR A 98 10.22 1.16 5.49
C TYR A 98 10.87 1.93 4.32
N PRO A 99 12.16 2.28 4.40
CA PRO A 99 12.86 2.92 3.29
C PRO A 99 12.69 2.18 1.94
N ILE A 100 12.75 0.84 1.96
CA ILE A 100 12.55 0.03 0.75
C ILE A 100 11.10 0.05 0.26
N THR A 101 10.12 0.20 1.16
CA THR A 101 8.70 0.31 0.80
C THR A 101 8.47 1.58 0.00
N VAL A 102 9.03 2.70 0.44
CA VAL A 102 8.97 3.99 -0.28
C VAL A 102 9.60 3.86 -1.66
N LYS A 103 10.84 3.33 -1.72
CA LYS A 103 11.56 3.13 -2.97
C LYS A 103 10.78 2.23 -3.94
N LYS A 104 10.18 1.15 -3.45
CA LYS A 104 9.39 0.22 -4.26
C LYS A 104 8.09 0.86 -4.77
N HIS A 105 7.41 1.66 -3.95
CA HIS A 105 6.22 2.40 -4.38
C HIS A 105 6.58 3.40 -5.49
N ILE A 106 7.60 4.22 -5.28
CA ILE A 106 8.07 5.21 -6.28
C ILE A 106 8.47 4.49 -7.57
N ARG A 107 9.17 3.35 -7.49
CA ARG A 107 9.56 2.58 -8.67
C ARG A 107 8.35 2.09 -9.48
N ALA A 108 7.26 1.70 -8.81
CA ALA A 108 6.03 1.31 -9.50
C ALA A 108 5.42 2.51 -10.26
N GLN A 109 5.42 3.70 -9.65
CA GLN A 109 4.95 4.92 -10.30
C GLN A 109 5.85 5.36 -11.46
N GLU A 110 7.17 5.21 -11.36
CA GLU A 110 8.09 5.45 -12.47
C GLU A 110 7.74 4.58 -13.67
N ILE A 111 7.51 3.28 -13.44
CA ILE A 111 7.10 2.35 -14.50
C ILE A 111 5.74 2.76 -15.09
N ALA A 112 4.79 3.19 -14.25
CA ALA A 112 3.50 3.67 -14.70
C ALA A 112 3.63 4.91 -15.61
N GLU A 113 4.43 5.89 -15.20
CA GLU A 113 4.68 7.13 -15.93
C GLU A 113 5.41 6.87 -17.25
N GLU A 114 6.47 6.05 -17.23
CA GLU A 114 7.26 5.68 -18.41
C GLU A 114 6.44 4.95 -19.49
N ASN A 115 5.39 4.22 -19.07
CA ASN A 115 4.58 3.39 -19.97
C ASN A 115 3.14 3.87 -20.12
N ASN A 116 2.81 5.06 -19.61
CA ASN A 116 1.47 5.66 -19.67
C ASN A 116 0.37 4.71 -19.15
N MET A 117 0.63 4.02 -18.03
CA MET A 117 -0.30 3.05 -17.43
C MET A 117 -1.07 3.66 -16.25
N PRO A 118 -2.40 3.46 -16.17
CA PRO A 118 -3.18 3.82 -14.99
C PRO A 118 -2.62 3.18 -13.71
N CYS A 119 -2.74 3.90 -12.60
CA CYS A 119 -2.32 3.42 -11.28
C CYS A 119 -3.53 3.08 -10.40
N VAL A 120 -3.49 1.91 -9.76
CA VAL A 120 -4.48 1.48 -8.76
C VAL A 120 -3.78 1.21 -7.43
N TYR A 121 -4.12 2.02 -6.42
CA TYR A 121 -3.54 1.96 -5.07
C TYR A 121 -4.49 1.25 -4.11
N LEU A 122 -4.13 0.05 -3.64
CA LEU A 122 -4.87 -0.68 -2.60
C LEU A 122 -4.27 -0.34 -1.23
N VAL A 123 -4.87 0.66 -0.57
CA VAL A 123 -4.32 1.33 0.61
C VAL A 123 -4.71 0.59 1.88
N ASP A 124 -3.71 0.18 2.66
CA ASP A 124 -3.89 -0.47 3.96
C ASP A 124 -2.58 -0.39 4.77
N SER A 125 -2.26 0.81 5.26
CA SER A 125 -0.97 1.12 5.88
C SER A 125 -1.12 1.85 7.23
N GLY A 126 -0.33 1.41 8.21
CA GLY A 126 -0.21 2.06 9.51
C GLY A 126 0.65 3.34 9.53
N GLY A 127 1.25 3.75 8.41
CA GLY A 127 2.10 4.94 8.33
C GLY A 127 3.59 4.63 8.08
N ALA A 128 4.49 5.48 8.60
CA ALA A 128 5.93 5.38 8.38
C ALA A 128 6.67 4.60 9.49
N ASN A 129 7.79 3.96 9.14
CA ASN A 129 8.67 3.32 10.11
C ASN A 129 9.45 4.41 10.88
N LEU A 130 8.90 4.85 12.02
CA LEU A 130 9.45 5.96 12.81
C LEU A 130 10.93 5.80 13.20
N PRO A 131 11.45 4.60 13.54
CA PRO A 131 12.89 4.44 13.83
C PRO A 131 13.82 4.79 12.66
N ARG A 132 13.31 4.83 11.42
CA ARG A 132 14.05 5.14 10.19
C ARG A 132 13.40 6.29 9.42
N GLN A 133 12.76 7.21 10.13
CA GLN A 133 11.98 8.29 9.52
C GLN A 133 12.82 9.19 8.60
N ASP A 134 14.11 9.37 8.87
CA ASP A 134 15.06 10.16 8.10
C ASP A 134 15.35 9.56 6.72
N GLU A 135 15.24 8.24 6.58
CA GLU A 135 15.32 7.50 5.31
C GLU A 135 13.95 7.30 4.64
N VAL A 136 12.87 7.79 5.25
CA VAL A 136 11.49 7.61 4.78
C VAL A 136 10.83 8.94 4.41
N PHE A 137 11.15 10.05 5.07
CA PHE A 137 10.37 11.29 4.99
C PHE A 137 11.03 12.45 4.21
N PRO A 138 12.26 12.90 4.51
CA PRO A 138 12.68 14.27 4.17
C PRO A 138 13.12 14.53 2.73
N ASP A 139 13.68 13.55 2.02
CA ASP A 139 14.41 13.79 0.77
C ASP A 139 13.53 13.69 -0.49
N ARG A 140 14.06 14.13 -1.64
CA ARG A 140 13.40 14.14 -2.94
C ARG A 140 12.77 12.82 -3.34
N ASN A 141 13.41 11.70 -3.00
CA ASN A 141 12.94 10.34 -3.33
C ASN A 141 12.33 9.62 -2.11
N HIS A 142 11.88 10.37 -1.12
CA HIS A 142 11.20 9.87 0.07
C HIS A 142 9.67 9.97 -0.08
N PHE A 143 8.93 9.72 0.99
CA PHE A 143 7.47 9.49 0.98
C PHE A 143 6.68 10.57 0.24
N GLY A 144 7.07 11.85 0.34
CA GLY A 144 6.41 12.94 -0.37
C GLY A 144 6.46 12.84 -1.90
N ARG A 145 7.42 12.09 -2.45
CA ARG A 145 7.54 11.87 -3.90
C ARG A 145 6.35 11.11 -4.48
N ILE A 146 5.69 10.27 -3.67
CA ILE A 146 4.51 9.51 -4.08
C ILE A 146 3.40 10.46 -4.55
N PHE A 147 3.17 11.53 -3.80
CA PHE A 147 2.13 12.53 -4.09
C PHE A 147 2.51 13.44 -5.25
N TYR A 148 3.79 13.83 -5.33
CA TYR A 148 4.31 14.54 -6.49
C TYR A 148 4.08 13.74 -7.77
N ASN A 149 4.41 12.44 -7.76
CA ASN A 149 4.21 11.58 -8.91
C ASN A 149 2.71 11.42 -9.25
N GLN A 150 1.84 11.19 -8.27
CA GLN A 150 0.38 11.12 -8.48
C GLN A 150 -0.15 12.37 -9.18
N ALA A 151 0.13 13.56 -8.65
CA ALA A 151 -0.34 14.82 -9.23
C ALA A 151 0.20 15.04 -10.66
N ARG A 152 1.48 14.72 -10.90
CA ARG A 152 2.10 14.89 -12.22
C ARG A 152 1.58 13.89 -13.25
N MET A 153 1.32 12.65 -12.84
CA MET A 153 0.72 11.62 -13.69
C MET A 153 -0.74 11.95 -14.01
N SER A 154 -1.54 12.35 -13.02
CA SER A 154 -2.92 12.84 -13.23
C SER A 154 -2.96 14.01 -14.22
N ALA A 155 -2.08 15.00 -14.07
CA ALA A 155 -1.97 16.13 -15.02
C ALA A 155 -1.57 15.73 -16.45
N LYS A 156 -0.98 14.54 -16.64
CA LYS A 156 -0.67 13.95 -17.96
C LYS A 156 -1.82 13.11 -18.51
N GLY A 157 -2.94 13.00 -17.80
CA GLY A 157 -4.06 12.13 -18.14
C GLY A 157 -3.83 10.65 -17.83
N ILE A 158 -2.88 10.32 -16.95
CA ILE A 158 -2.65 8.95 -16.47
C ILE A 158 -3.52 8.75 -15.21
N PRO A 159 -4.59 7.95 -15.26
CA PRO A 159 -5.55 7.85 -14.17
C PRO A 159 -4.93 7.34 -12.87
N GLN A 160 -5.28 7.98 -11.76
CA GLN A 160 -4.89 7.64 -10.41
C GLN A 160 -6.13 7.19 -9.62
N VAL A 161 -6.22 5.91 -9.26
CA VAL A 161 -7.36 5.36 -8.51
C VAL A 161 -6.90 4.83 -7.16
N ALA A 162 -7.56 5.22 -6.08
CA ALA A 162 -7.30 4.72 -4.74
C ALA A 162 -8.46 3.88 -4.21
N ILE A 163 -8.13 2.80 -3.51
CA ILE A 163 -9.08 1.92 -2.81
C ILE A 163 -8.58 1.74 -1.38
N VAL A 164 -9.23 2.41 -0.43
CA VAL A 164 -8.92 2.37 1.00
C VAL A 164 -9.59 1.16 1.65
N LEU A 165 -8.76 0.16 1.95
CA LEU A 165 -9.15 -1.16 2.45
C LEU A 165 -8.81 -1.36 3.93
N GLY A 166 -8.36 -0.30 4.61
CA GLY A 166 -8.02 -0.28 6.03
C GLY A 166 -7.48 1.08 6.46
N SER A 167 -6.43 1.07 7.28
CA SER A 167 -5.85 2.30 7.82
C SER A 167 -5.16 3.13 6.73
N CYS A 168 -5.35 4.44 6.78
CA CYS A 168 -4.69 5.43 5.94
C CYS A 168 -4.45 6.72 6.76
N THR A 169 -3.25 6.86 7.34
CA THR A 169 -2.96 7.89 8.35
C THR A 169 -1.85 8.85 7.93
N ALA A 170 -1.89 10.07 8.47
CA ALA A 170 -0.88 11.11 8.30
C ALA A 170 -0.63 11.43 6.83
N GLY A 171 0.64 11.48 6.41
CA GLY A 171 0.97 11.70 4.99
C GLY A 171 0.31 10.68 4.07
N GLY A 172 0.05 9.46 4.54
CA GLY A 172 -0.61 8.41 3.75
C GLY A 172 -2.02 8.80 3.30
N ALA A 173 -2.71 9.68 4.03
CA ALA A 173 -4.03 10.20 3.69
C ALA A 173 -4.07 10.92 2.34
N TYR A 174 -2.92 11.40 1.84
CA TYR A 174 -2.84 12.00 0.51
C TYR A 174 -2.94 10.98 -0.63
N VAL A 175 -2.68 9.68 -0.39
CA VAL A 175 -2.86 8.66 -1.45
C VAL A 175 -4.31 8.65 -1.96
N PRO A 176 -5.35 8.54 -1.11
CA PRO A 176 -6.73 8.68 -1.56
C PRO A 176 -7.14 10.12 -1.86
N ALA A 177 -6.69 11.11 -1.07
CA ALA A 177 -7.14 12.49 -1.24
C ALA A 177 -6.60 13.18 -2.51
N MET A 178 -5.53 12.64 -3.12
CA MET A 178 -4.97 13.12 -4.39
C MET A 178 -5.19 12.16 -5.57
N ALA A 179 -5.96 11.09 -5.37
CA ALA A 179 -6.41 10.23 -6.46
C ALA A 179 -7.52 10.94 -7.26
N ASP A 180 -7.63 10.62 -8.56
CA ASP A 180 -8.70 11.13 -9.41
C ASP A 180 -10.06 10.55 -8.98
N GLU A 181 -10.06 9.27 -8.58
CA GLU A 181 -11.20 8.61 -7.96
C GLU A 181 -10.75 7.78 -6.75
N ASN A 182 -11.57 7.80 -5.70
CA ASN A 182 -11.30 7.10 -4.45
C ASN A 182 -12.51 6.26 -4.01
N VAL A 183 -12.23 5.04 -3.53
CA VAL A 183 -13.20 4.12 -2.95
C VAL A 183 -12.77 3.79 -1.53
N ILE A 184 -13.70 3.74 -0.59
CA ILE A 184 -13.44 3.39 0.82
C ILE A 184 -14.41 2.31 1.30
N VAL A 185 -13.89 1.29 1.99
CA VAL A 185 -14.72 0.20 2.53
C VAL A 185 -15.36 0.62 3.85
N HIS A 186 -16.70 0.68 3.89
CA HIS A 186 -17.46 1.02 5.09
C HIS A 186 -17.15 0.09 6.28
N LYS A 187 -17.01 0.67 7.49
CA LYS A 187 -16.65 -0.02 8.75
C LYS A 187 -15.29 -0.72 8.73
N ASN A 188 -14.36 -0.28 7.89
CA ASN A 188 -13.01 -0.85 7.83
C ASN A 188 -11.97 0.19 7.36
N GLY A 189 -12.24 0.87 6.24
CA GLY A 189 -11.38 1.93 5.73
C GLY A 189 -11.47 3.18 6.60
N THR A 190 -10.32 3.77 6.91
CA THR A 190 -10.23 5.03 7.67
C THR A 190 -9.15 5.94 7.08
N ILE A 191 -9.43 7.24 6.96
CA ILE A 191 -8.52 8.26 6.43
C ILE A 191 -8.43 9.42 7.41
N PHE A 192 -7.21 9.82 7.80
CA PHE A 192 -7.02 11.03 8.62
C PHE A 192 -5.58 11.53 8.58
N LEU A 193 -5.39 12.86 8.64
CA LEU A 193 -4.06 13.46 8.79
C LEU A 193 -3.49 13.26 10.20
N ALA A 194 -4.36 13.18 11.21
CA ALA A 194 -3.99 12.91 12.59
C ALA A 194 -4.93 11.84 13.12
N GLY A 195 -4.41 10.65 13.44
CA GLY A 195 -5.24 9.57 13.99
C GLY A 195 -5.68 9.83 15.43
N PRO A 196 -6.58 8.99 15.97
CA PRO A 196 -7.13 9.16 17.32
C PRO A 196 -6.09 9.36 18.43
N PRO A 197 -4.93 8.66 18.45
CA PRO A 197 -3.92 8.91 19.47
C PRO A 197 -3.35 10.34 19.44
N LEU A 198 -3.20 10.93 18.25
CA LEU A 198 -2.66 12.28 18.09
C LEU A 198 -3.71 13.35 18.43
N VAL A 199 -4.98 13.14 18.06
CA VAL A 199 -6.10 13.99 18.48
C VAL A 199 -6.16 14.06 20.01
N LYS A 200 -6.18 12.89 20.67
CA LYS A 200 -6.17 12.82 22.14
C LYS A 200 -4.98 13.53 22.77
N ALA A 201 -3.78 13.36 22.21
CA ALA A 201 -2.57 13.99 22.74
C ALA A 201 -2.58 15.52 22.59
N ALA A 202 -3.16 16.04 21.51
CA ALA A 202 -3.16 17.46 21.21
C ALA A 202 -4.32 18.23 21.88
N THR A 203 -5.51 17.63 21.96
CA THR A 203 -6.75 18.33 22.38
C THR A 203 -7.41 17.72 23.63
N GLY A 204 -7.02 16.51 24.02
CA GLY A 204 -7.70 15.73 25.07
C GLY A 204 -8.98 15.02 24.60
N GLU A 205 -9.43 15.27 23.36
CA GLU A 205 -10.62 14.64 22.79
C GLU A 205 -10.41 13.13 22.58
N ILE A 206 -11.43 12.34 22.92
CA ILE A 206 -11.44 10.89 22.72
C ILE A 206 -12.48 10.59 21.65
N ILE A 207 -12.00 10.18 20.49
CA ILE A 207 -12.80 9.80 19.33
C ILE A 207 -12.26 8.48 18.77
N ASP A 208 -13.11 7.63 18.21
CA ASP A 208 -12.64 6.42 17.54
C ASP A 208 -12.26 6.69 16.07
N ALA A 209 -11.70 5.68 15.40
CA ALA A 209 -11.20 5.84 14.04
C ALA A 209 -12.32 5.96 12.98
N GLU A 210 -13.48 5.34 13.20
CA GLU A 210 -14.62 5.38 12.27
C GLU A 210 -15.31 6.74 12.36
N ASP A 211 -15.50 7.26 13.57
CA ASP A 211 -16.10 8.58 13.81
C ASP A 211 -15.18 9.71 13.35
N LEU A 212 -13.86 9.54 13.46
CA LEU A 212 -12.88 10.54 13.04
C LEU A 212 -12.73 10.63 11.53
N GLY A 213 -12.75 9.50 10.82
CA GLY A 213 -12.38 9.44 9.40
C GLY A 213 -12.80 8.16 8.69
N GLY A 214 -13.91 7.56 9.10
CA GLY A 214 -14.48 6.38 8.45
C GLY A 214 -15.13 6.68 7.11
N ALA A 215 -15.67 5.64 6.47
CA ALA A 215 -16.27 5.74 5.14
C ALA A 215 -17.44 6.72 5.08
N THR A 216 -18.29 6.76 6.11
CA THR A 216 -19.45 7.67 6.17
C THR A 216 -18.99 9.12 6.22
N VAL A 217 -17.94 9.42 7.00
CA VAL A 217 -17.39 10.78 7.11
C VAL A 217 -16.93 11.29 5.74
N HIS A 218 -16.18 10.47 5.01
CA HIS A 218 -15.63 10.87 3.71
C HIS A 218 -16.66 10.83 2.58
N SER A 219 -17.47 9.78 2.50
CA SER A 219 -18.39 9.59 1.36
C SER A 219 -19.64 10.46 1.44
N GLU A 220 -20.03 10.95 2.63
CA GLU A 220 -21.28 11.70 2.82
C GLU A 220 -21.08 13.14 3.29
N ARG A 221 -19.90 13.50 3.84
CA ARG A 221 -19.69 14.83 4.46
C ARG A 221 -18.52 15.60 3.88
N SER A 222 -17.31 15.03 3.83
CA SER A 222 -16.12 15.78 3.39
C SER A 222 -15.82 15.68 1.89
N GLY A 223 -16.29 14.62 1.21
CA GLY A 223 -15.97 14.31 -0.20
C GLY A 223 -14.74 13.43 -0.32
#